data_AF-A0A0F0CPB1-F1
#
_entry.id   AF-A0A0F0CPB1-F1
#
_cell.length_a   1.000
_cell.length_b   1.000
_cell.length_c   1.000
_cell.angle_alpha   90.00
_cell.angle_beta   90.00
_cell.angle_gamma   90.00
#
_symmetry.space_group_name_H-M   'P 1'
#
loop_
_entity.id
_entity.type
_entity.pdbx_description
1 polymer ?
#
loop_
_entity_poly.entity_id
_entity_poly.type
_entity_poly.pdbx_seq_one_letter_code
_entity_poly.pdbx_strand_id
1 'polypeptide(L)' 'MGGLLGLVVLVLDIIAIIDVVKSSFENSKKILWVLLIVFLPLIGMILYFVIGKKK' A
#
# COMPACT_ATOMS: atom_id res chain seq x y z
N MET A 1 7.35 -22.55 -10.05
CA MET A 1 6.99 -21.40 -10.91
C MET A 1 6.13 -20.41 -10.12
N GLY A 2 6.73 -19.43 -9.44
CA GLY A 2 5.97 -18.47 -8.61
C GLY A 2 6.66 -17.14 -8.28
N GLY A 3 7.91 -16.92 -8.70
CA GLY A 3 8.66 -15.72 -8.35
C GLY A 3 8.16 -14.43 -9.02
N LEU A 4 7.53 -14.52 -10.19
CA LEU A 4 7.03 -13.34 -10.91
C LEU A 4 5.83 -12.69 -10.21
N LEU A 5 4.90 -13.48 -9.65
CA LEU A 5 3.77 -12.94 -8.90
C LEU A 5 4.21 -12.27 -7.61
N GLY A 6 5.18 -12.86 -6.89
CA GLY A 6 5.77 -12.24 -5.71
C GLY A 6 6.47 -10.92 -6.02
N LEU A 7 7.20 -10.84 -7.15
CA LEU A 7 7.85 -9.61 -7.60
C LEU A 7 6.83 -8.52 -7.95
N VAL A 8 5.73 -8.86 -8.63
CA VAL A 8 4.67 -7.90 -8.95
C VAL A 8 4.04 -7.34 -7.68
N VAL A 9 3.72 -8.20 -6.71
CA VAL A 9 3.19 -7.75 -5.41
C VAL A 9 4.17 -6.83 -4.70
N LEU A 10 5.45 -7.18 -4.67
CA LEU A 10 6.50 -6.39 -4.01
C LEU A 10 6.66 -4.99 -4.65
N VAL A 11 6.62 -4.91 -5.98
CA VAL A 11 6.65 -3.62 -6.70
C VAL A 11 5.41 -2.78 -6.39
N LEU A 12 4.23 -3.40 -6.38
CA LEU A 12 2.98 -2.69 -6.11
C LEU A 12 2.90 -2.21 -4.65
N ASP A 13 3.45 -2.98 -3.70
CA ASP A 13 3.59 -2.59 -2.29
C ASP A 13 4.41 -1.30 -2.15
N ILE A 14 5.56 -1.23 -2.83
CA ILE A 14 6.42 -0.04 -2.83
C ILE A 14 5.67 1.18 -3.39
N ILE A 15 4.95 0.99 -4.51
CA ILE A 15 4.16 2.07 -5.12
C ILE A 15 3.10 2.58 -4.15
N ALA A 16 2.37 1.68 -3.49
CA ALA A 16 1.34 2.07 -2.53
C ALA A 16 1.93 2.81 -1.33
N ILE A 17 3.06 2.36 -0.77
CA ILE A 17 3.74 3.05 0.34
C ILE A 17 4.20 4.44 -0.09
N ILE A 18 4.79 4.59 -1.28
CA ILE A 18 5.20 5.90 -1.80
C ILE A 18 4.00 6.83 -1.95
N ASP A 19 2.86 6.34 -2.45
CA ASP A 19 1.63 7.11 -2.61
C ASP A 19 1.08 7.54 -1.23
N VAL A 20 1.07 6.64 -0.22
CA VAL A 20 0.70 6.97 1.17
C VAL A 20 1.59 8.07 1.74
N VAL A 21 2.92 7.95 1.58
CA VAL A 21 3.89 8.92 2.11
C VAL A 21 3.79 10.26 1.38
N LYS A 22 3.53 10.26 0.07
CA LYS A 22 3.32 11.47 -0.73
C LYS A 22 1.98 12.15 -0.49
N SER A 23 0.94 11.42 -0.07
CA SER A 23 -0.35 12.00 0.23
C SER A 23 -0.27 13.03 1.37
N SER A 24 -1.23 13.96 1.42
CA SER A 24 -1.37 14.92 2.52
C SER A 24 -2.07 14.33 3.74
N PHE A 25 -2.09 13.00 3.92
CA PHE A 25 -2.66 12.41 5.12
C PHE A 25 -1.93 12.86 6.39
N GLU A 26 -2.70 13.01 7.46
CA GLU A 26 -2.16 13.16 8.81
C GLU A 26 -1.23 11.98 9.12
N ASN A 27 -0.17 12.24 9.90
CA ASN A 27 0.85 11.24 10.23
C ASN A 27 0.26 9.95 10.82
N SER A 28 -0.81 10.06 11.62
CA SER A 28 -1.54 8.91 12.18
C SER A 28 -2.17 8.02 11.10
N LYS A 29 -2.80 8.61 10.08
CA LYS A 29 -3.41 7.88 8.97
C LYS A 29 -2.37 7.28 8.02
N LYS A 30 -1.24 7.96 7.81
CA LYS A 30 -0.12 7.39 7.04
C LYS A 30 0.40 6.11 7.67
N ILE A 31 0.66 6.13 8.98
CA ILE A 31 1.16 4.97 9.72
C ILE A 31 0.15 3.82 9.66
N LEU A 32 -1.14 4.10 9.82
CA LEU A 32 -2.19 3.09 9.71
C LEU A 32 -2.17 2.40 8.33
N TRP A 33 -2.12 3.17 7.24
CA TRP A 33 -2.10 2.64 5.88
C TRP A 33 -0.84 1.84 5.57
N VAL A 34 0.33 2.32 5.99
CA VAL A 34 1.59 1.59 5.80
C VAL A 34 1.55 0.26 6.56
N LEU A 35 1.07 0.26 7.81
CA LEU A 35 0.96 -0.96 8.61
C LEU A 35 0.00 -1.98 7.98
N LEU A 36 -1.12 -1.50 7.42
CA LEU A 36 -2.11 -2.34 6.76
C LEU A 36 -1.57 -2.97 5.46
N ILE A 37 -0.85 -2.20 4.64
CA ILE A 37 -0.15 -2.69 3.44
C ILE A 37 0.92 -3.72 3.82
N VAL A 38 1.75 -3.45 4.83
CA VAL A 38 2.83 -4.37 5.23
C VAL A 38 2.30 -5.70 5.81
N PHE A 39 1.25 -5.65 6.64
CA PHE A 39 0.67 -6.87 7.23
C PHE A 39 -0.18 -7.67 6.23
N LEU A 40 -0.84 -6.97 5.30
CA LEU A 40 -1.67 -7.59 4.27
C LEU A 40 -1.33 -6.95 2.91
N PRO A 41 -0.25 -7.38 2.23
CA PRO A 41 0.21 -6.74 0.99
C PRO A 41 -0.85 -6.74 -0.09
N LEU A 42 -1.50 -7.88 -0.33
CA LEU A 42 -2.56 -7.96 -1.35
C LEU A 42 -3.81 -7.16 -0.96
N ILE A 43 -4.35 -7.41 0.25
CA ILE A 43 -5.64 -6.85 0.67
C ILE A 43 -5.51 -5.38 1.07
N GLY A 44 -4.44 -5.03 1.78
CA GLY A 44 -4.17 -3.69 2.25
C GLY A 44 -3.86 -2.72 1.12
N MET A 45 -3.16 -3.19 0.08
CA MET A 45 -2.97 -2.41 -1.13
C MET A 45 -4.28 -2.20 -1.89
N ILE A 46 -5.13 -3.22 -2.03
CA ILE A 46 -6.46 -3.08 -2.66
C ILE A 46 -7.32 -2.07 -1.88
N LEU A 47 -7.40 -2.20 -0.55
CA LEU A 47 -8.11 -1.26 0.31
C LEU A 47 -7.55 0.15 0.18
N TYR A 48 -6.23 0.30 0.07
CA TYR A 48 -5.60 1.59 -0.14
C TYR A 48 -6.05 2.20 -1.47
N PHE A 49 -6.00 1.46 -2.57
CA PHE A 49 -6.43 2.00 -3.87
C PHE A 49 -7.93 2.32 -3.95
N VAL A 50 -8.79 1.62 -3.21
CA VAL A 50 -10.25 1.82 -3.25
C VAL A 50 -10.73 2.89 -2.26
N ILE A 51 -10.20 2.87 -1.03
CA ILE A 51 -10.66 3.71 0.08
C ILE A 51 -9.64 4.79 0.41
N GLY A 52 -8.37 4.41 0.48
CA GLY A 52 -7.26 5.28 0.87
C GLY A 52 -6.84 6.29 -0.20
N LYS A 53 -6.97 5.95 -1.48
CA LYS A 53 -6.60 6.80 -2.62
C LYS A 53 -7.69 7.82 -2.94
N LYS A 54 -8.17 8.52 -1.92
CA LYS A 54 -8.89 9.78 -2.10
C LYS A 54 -7.83 10.88 -2.06
N LYS A 55 -7.73 11.60 -3.17
CA LYS A 55 -6.87 12.79 -3.34
C LYS A 55 -6.87 13.68 -2.11
#